data_AF-A0A2E2L568-F1
#
_entry.id   AF-A0A2E2L568-F1
#
_cell.length_a   1.000
_cell.length_b   1.000
_cell.length_c   1.000
_cell.angle_alpha   90.00
_cell.angle_beta   90.00
_cell.angle_gamma   90.00
#
_symmetry.space_group_name_H-M   'P 1'
#
loop_
_entity.id
_entity.type
_entity.pdbx_description
1 polymer ?
#
loop_
_entity_poly.entity_id
_entity_poly.type
_entity_poly.pdbx_seq_one_letter_code
_entity_poly.pdbx_strand_id
1 'polypeptide(L)'
;MIVAKRPRTVRRWLAAAGLAGMAAAGCIAAAGPARADVVDDYTAQNAHTVCAVLDRHPHVAGVEGIVLAIVQDGLTPYSAGQVVGYSVWSWCPEHSDLVDAFVAKWAGR
;
A
#
# COMPACT_ATOMS: atom_id res chain seq x y z
N MET A 1 24.75 62.11 24.84
CA MET A 1 24.66 61.14 23.72
C MET A 1 25.48 59.91 24.10
N ILE A 2 24.85 58.76 24.35
CA ILE A 2 25.56 57.50 24.67
C ILE A 2 25.21 56.50 23.57
N VAL A 3 26.16 56.25 22.66
CA VAL A 3 26.04 55.19 21.64
C VAL A 3 26.33 53.86 22.32
N ALA A 4 25.29 53.07 22.60
CA ALA A 4 25.44 51.73 23.16
C ALA A 4 26.05 50.77 22.13
N LYS A 5 27.31 50.39 22.33
CA LYS A 5 28.05 49.44 21.47
C LYS A 5 27.50 48.03 21.68
N ARG A 6 26.58 47.57 20.82
CA ARG A 6 26.00 46.20 20.92
C ARG A 6 27.12 45.14 20.93
N PRO A 7 27.17 44.27 21.95
CA PRO A 7 28.27 43.32 22.11
C PRO A 7 28.27 42.29 20.98
N ARG A 8 29.46 42.09 20.39
CA ARG A 8 29.73 41.25 19.21
C ARG A 8 29.26 39.80 19.36
N THR A 9 29.07 39.34 20.58
CA THR A 9 28.55 38.03 20.94
C THR A 9 27.09 37.87 20.49
N VAL A 10 26.22 38.85 20.73
CA VAL A 10 24.78 38.77 20.38
C VAL A 10 24.54 38.61 18.87
N ARG A 11 25.41 39.22 18.06
CA ARG A 11 25.36 39.08 16.58
C ARG A 11 25.75 37.70 16.09
N ARG A 12 26.62 36.98 16.81
CA ARG A 12 27.03 35.60 16.47
C ARG A 12 25.95 34.59 16.85
N TRP A 13 25.26 34.81 17.98
CA TRP A 13 24.15 33.96 18.41
C TRP A 13 22.94 34.03 17.46
N LEU A 14 22.61 35.24 16.97
CA LEU A 14 21.54 35.42 15.99
C LEU A 14 21.87 34.80 14.62
N ALA A 15 23.13 34.84 14.20
CA ALA A 15 23.57 34.19 12.96
C ALA A 15 23.54 32.66 13.03
N ALA A 16 23.89 32.07 14.19
CA ALA A 16 23.84 30.63 14.41
C ALA A 16 22.39 30.10 14.42
N ALA A 17 21.46 30.85 15.02
CA ALA A 17 20.04 30.49 15.02
C ALA A 17 19.40 30.55 13.62
N GLY A 18 19.83 31.49 12.77
CA GLY A 18 19.32 31.61 11.39
C GLY A 18 19.74 30.46 10.47
N LEU A 19 20.94 29.89 10.65
CA LEU A 19 21.45 28.78 9.82
C LEU A 19 20.88 27.42 10.22
N ALA A 20 20.56 27.21 11.49
CA ALA A 20 19.98 25.94 11.96
C ALA A 20 18.51 25.75 11.54
N GLY A 21 17.74 26.84 11.43
CA GLY A 21 16.33 26.78 11.02
C GLY A 21 16.12 26.35 9.56
N MET A 22 17.07 26.64 8.66
CA MET A 22 17.00 26.27 7.24
C MET A 22 17.30 24.78 6.98
N ALA A 23 18.07 24.11 7.85
CA ALA A 23 18.43 22.70 7.67
C ALA A 23 17.29 21.73 8.07
N ALA A 24 16.43 22.11 9.02
CA ALA A 24 15.34 21.26 9.50
C ALA A 24 14.08 21.30 8.60
N ALA A 25 13.91 22.35 7.79
CA ALA A 25 12.74 22.52 6.92
C ALA A 25 12.80 21.69 5.61
N GLY A 26 13.97 21.18 5.22
CA GLY A 26 14.16 20.45 3.97
C GLY A 26 13.69 18.99 3.97
N CYS A 27 13.45 18.39 5.15
CA CYS A 27 13.17 16.95 5.25
C CYS A 27 11.70 16.56 5.04
N ILE A 28 10.76 17.51 5.06
CA ILE A 28 9.31 17.21 4.95
C ILE A 28 8.84 17.20 3.48
N ALA A 29 9.64 17.73 2.54
CA ALA A 29 9.22 17.89 1.14
C ALA A 29 9.49 16.68 0.23
N ALA A 30 10.04 15.57 0.75
CA ALA A 30 10.48 14.42 -0.05
C ALA A 30 9.59 13.17 0.06
N ALA A 31 8.51 13.21 0.84
CA ALA A 31 7.51 12.14 0.80
C ALA A 31 6.50 12.45 -0.32
N GLY A 32 6.82 12.03 -1.55
CA GLY A 32 5.81 11.96 -2.60
C GLY A 32 4.64 11.08 -2.15
N PRO A 33 3.42 11.27 -2.68
CA PRO A 33 2.29 10.41 -2.34
C PRO A 33 2.68 8.96 -2.61
N ALA A 34 2.69 8.11 -1.58
CA ALA A 34 2.84 6.68 -1.73
C ALA A 34 1.62 6.18 -2.49
N ARG A 35 1.74 6.05 -3.82
CA ARG A 35 0.74 5.39 -4.63
C ARG A 35 0.89 3.89 -4.38
N ALA A 36 0.22 3.37 -3.35
CA ALA A 36 -0.04 1.95 -3.30
C ALA A 36 -0.82 1.59 -4.57
N ASP A 37 -0.41 0.51 -5.24
CA ASP A 37 -1.20 -0.06 -6.32
C ASP A 37 -2.60 -0.39 -5.77
N VAL A 38 -3.65 -0.16 -6.57
CA VAL A 38 -5.02 -0.48 -6.20
C VAL A 38 -5.15 -1.97 -5.82
N VAL A 39 -4.36 -2.83 -6.46
CA VAL A 39 -4.31 -4.26 -6.13
C VAL A 39 -3.77 -4.49 -4.71
N ASP A 40 -2.67 -3.82 -4.35
CA ASP A 40 -2.05 -3.97 -3.04
C ASP A 40 -2.95 -3.44 -1.92
N ASP A 41 -3.54 -2.26 -2.12
CA ASP A 41 -4.46 -1.66 -1.14
C ASP A 41 -5.72 -2.52 -0.96
N TYR A 42 -6.31 -2.98 -2.06
CA TYR A 42 -7.47 -3.86 -2.01
C TYR A 42 -7.15 -5.19 -1.32
N THR A 43 -6.00 -5.79 -1.65
CA THR A 43 -5.54 -7.05 -1.04
C THR A 43 -5.32 -6.86 0.46
N ALA A 44 -4.64 -5.80 0.87
CA ALA A 44 -4.39 -5.51 2.29
C ALA A 44 -5.70 -5.38 3.09
N GLN A 45 -6.74 -4.80 2.48
CA GLN A 45 -8.05 -4.64 3.11
C GLN A 45 -8.89 -5.93 3.09
N ASN A 46 -8.78 -6.76 2.04
CA ASN A 46 -9.77 -7.82 1.78
C ASN A 46 -9.22 -9.26 1.80
N ALA A 47 -7.91 -9.47 1.94
CA ALA A 47 -7.32 -10.82 1.90
C ALA A 47 -7.94 -11.79 2.91
N HIS A 48 -8.26 -11.32 4.11
CA HIS A 48 -8.95 -12.12 5.14
C HIS A 48 -10.34 -12.61 4.67
N THR A 49 -11.08 -11.77 3.95
CA THR A 49 -12.39 -12.14 3.36
C THR A 49 -12.22 -13.17 2.25
N VAL A 50 -11.21 -13.00 1.40
CA VAL A 50 -10.88 -13.98 0.34
C VAL A 50 -10.65 -15.35 0.96
N CYS A 51 -9.77 -15.44 1.97
CA CYS A 51 -9.48 -16.70 2.66
C CYS A 51 -10.74 -17.29 3.33
N ALA A 52 -11.54 -16.47 4.03
CA ALA A 52 -12.76 -16.94 4.68
C ALA A 52 -13.86 -17.43 3.70
N VAL A 53 -13.83 -16.96 2.45
CA VAL A 53 -14.70 -17.50 1.39
C VAL A 53 -14.16 -18.84 0.91
N LEU A 54 -12.85 -18.97 0.69
CA LEU A 54 -12.24 -20.23 0.25
C LEU A 54 -12.36 -21.34 1.32
N ASP A 55 -12.27 -21.00 2.60
CA ASP A 55 -12.53 -21.95 3.69
C ASP A 55 -13.94 -22.56 3.64
N ARG A 56 -14.95 -21.74 3.28
CA ARG A 56 -16.35 -22.17 3.19
C ARG A 56 -16.69 -22.81 1.86
N HIS A 57 -15.99 -22.40 0.81
CA HIS A 57 -16.24 -22.80 -0.57
C HIS A 57 -14.93 -23.28 -1.22
N PRO A 58 -14.33 -24.41 -0.76
CA PRO A 58 -13.02 -24.88 -1.21
C PRO A 58 -13.13 -25.58 -2.57
N HIS A 59 -13.56 -24.84 -3.59
CA HIS A 59 -13.77 -25.33 -4.94
C HIS A 59 -13.66 -24.18 -5.95
N VAL A 60 -13.43 -24.49 -7.23
CA VAL A 60 -13.22 -23.48 -8.30
C VAL A 60 -14.33 -22.43 -8.40
N ALA A 61 -15.60 -22.80 -8.15
CA ALA A 61 -16.71 -21.83 -8.17
C ALA A 61 -16.63 -20.79 -7.04
N GLY A 62 -15.92 -21.09 -5.94
CA GLY A 62 -15.67 -20.14 -4.84
C GLY A 62 -14.68 -19.07 -5.27
N VAL A 63 -13.60 -19.49 -5.94
CA VAL A 63 -12.65 -18.59 -6.60
C VAL A 63 -13.35 -17.70 -7.63
N GLU A 64 -14.21 -18.28 -8.48
CA GLU A 64 -15.02 -17.52 -9.45
C GLU A 64 -15.91 -16.47 -8.78
N GLY A 65 -16.58 -16.83 -7.68
CA GLY A 65 -17.42 -15.91 -6.92
C GLY A 65 -16.64 -14.73 -6.36
N ILE A 66 -15.42 -14.98 -5.85
CA ILE A 66 -14.54 -13.93 -5.34
C ILE A 66 -14.11 -12.98 -6.48
N VAL A 67 -13.64 -13.53 -7.61
CA VAL A 67 -13.24 -12.71 -8.77
C VAL A 67 -14.41 -11.85 -9.24
N LEU A 68 -15.61 -12.41 -9.34
CA LEU A 68 -16.81 -11.67 -9.75
C LEU A 68 -17.16 -10.55 -8.76
N ALA A 69 -17.06 -10.81 -7.45
CA ALA A 69 -17.29 -9.79 -6.43
C ALA A 69 -16.29 -8.63 -6.56
N ILE A 70 -14.99 -8.93 -6.69
CA ILE A 70 -13.95 -7.90 -6.85
C ILE A 70 -14.15 -7.08 -8.14
N VAL A 71 -14.60 -7.72 -9.22
CA VAL A 71 -14.94 -7.01 -10.46
C VAL A 71 -16.17 -6.11 -10.29
N GLN A 72 -17.18 -6.54 -9.51
CA GLN A 72 -18.33 -5.71 -9.16
C GLN A 72 -17.95 -4.51 -8.31
N ASP A 73 -16.89 -4.64 -7.50
CA ASP A 73 -16.30 -3.54 -6.73
C ASP A 73 -15.47 -2.58 -7.62
N GLY A 74 -15.39 -2.84 -8.92
CA GLY A 74 -14.87 -1.92 -9.94
C GLY A 74 -13.45 -2.23 -10.42
N LEU A 75 -12.84 -3.31 -9.94
CA LEU A 75 -11.52 -3.75 -10.43
C LEU A 75 -11.65 -4.47 -11.77
N THR A 76 -10.58 -4.44 -12.56
CA THR A 76 -10.54 -5.23 -13.81
C THR A 76 -10.48 -6.73 -13.49
N PRO A 77 -10.91 -7.63 -14.39
CA PRO A 77 -10.76 -9.07 -14.20
C PRO A 77 -9.32 -9.51 -13.93
N TYR A 78 -8.35 -8.84 -14.56
CA TYR A 78 -6.93 -9.10 -14.33
C TYR A 78 -6.51 -8.71 -12.91
N SER A 79 -6.84 -7.49 -12.48
CA SER A 79 -6.58 -7.01 -11.12
C SER A 79 -7.26 -7.88 -10.05
N ALA A 80 -8.49 -8.33 -10.31
CA ALA A 80 -9.21 -9.26 -9.44
C ALA A 80 -8.46 -10.59 -9.30
N GLY A 81 -7.95 -11.14 -10.41
CA GLY A 81 -7.09 -12.33 -10.38
C GLY A 81 -5.80 -12.11 -9.57
N GLN A 82 -5.16 -10.94 -9.69
CA GLN A 82 -3.99 -10.60 -8.88
C GLN A 82 -4.33 -10.53 -7.39
N VAL A 83 -5.43 -9.88 -7.01
CA VAL A 83 -5.89 -9.80 -5.61
C VAL A 83 -6.09 -11.20 -5.03
N VAL A 84 -6.76 -12.09 -5.76
CA VAL A 84 -6.97 -13.48 -5.32
C VAL A 84 -5.62 -14.19 -5.15
N GLY A 85 -4.74 -14.09 -6.14
CA GLY A 85 -3.41 -14.71 -6.09
C GLY A 85 -2.57 -14.21 -4.92
N TYR A 86 -2.50 -12.90 -4.70
CA TYR A 86 -1.75 -12.30 -3.59
C TYR A 86 -2.35 -12.66 -2.22
N SER A 87 -3.69 -12.67 -2.12
CA SER A 87 -4.37 -13.08 -0.89
C SER A 87 -4.03 -14.53 -0.52
N VAL A 88 -4.17 -15.45 -1.47
CA VAL A 88 -3.88 -16.88 -1.23
C VAL A 88 -2.41 -17.10 -0.93
N TRP A 89 -1.51 -16.53 -1.72
CA TRP A 89 -0.07 -16.69 -1.53
C TRP A 89 0.41 -16.20 -0.15
N SER A 90 -0.11 -15.07 0.32
CA SER A 90 0.37 -14.42 1.55
C SER A 90 -0.38 -14.80 2.81
N TRP A 91 -1.67 -15.18 2.72
CA TRP A 91 -2.54 -15.30 3.90
C TRP A 91 -3.14 -16.69 4.10
N CYS A 92 -3.43 -17.42 3.04
CA CYS A 92 -4.02 -18.77 3.11
C CYS A 92 -3.43 -19.69 2.03
N PRO A 93 -2.13 -20.01 2.12
CA PRO A 93 -1.40 -20.77 1.10
C PRO A 93 -1.93 -22.20 0.90
N GLU A 94 -2.67 -22.74 1.88
CA GLU A 94 -3.38 -24.01 1.79
C GLU A 94 -4.40 -24.09 0.64
N HIS A 95 -4.91 -22.95 0.16
CA HIS A 95 -5.87 -22.87 -0.96
C HIS A 95 -5.20 -22.64 -2.33
N SER A 96 -3.87 -22.76 -2.41
CA SER A 96 -3.12 -22.54 -3.66
C SER A 96 -3.54 -23.49 -4.78
N ASP A 97 -3.91 -24.73 -4.44
CA ASP A 97 -4.41 -25.74 -5.39
C ASP A 97 -5.73 -25.32 -6.06
N LEU A 98 -6.60 -24.60 -5.34
CA LEU A 98 -7.84 -24.06 -5.88
C LEU A 98 -7.58 -22.96 -6.91
N VAL A 99 -6.58 -22.10 -6.65
CA VAL A 99 -6.16 -21.07 -7.60
C VAL A 99 -5.56 -21.70 -8.84
N ASP A 100 -4.71 -22.71 -8.69
CA ASP A 100 -4.14 -23.46 -9.82
C ASP A 100 -5.23 -24.15 -10.66
N ALA A 101 -6.21 -24.78 -10.01
CA ALA A 101 -7.35 -25.40 -10.69
C ALA A 101 -8.21 -24.37 -11.43
N PHE A 102 -8.41 -23.18 -10.86
CA PHE A 102 -9.08 -22.08 -11.54
C PHE A 102 -8.29 -21.61 -12.77
N VAL A 103 -6.98 -21.39 -12.64
CA VAL A 103 -6.11 -21.00 -13.76
C VAL A 103 -6.14 -22.07 -14.86
N ALA A 104 -6.04 -23.35 -14.52
CA ALA A 104 -6.11 -24.44 -15.49
C ALA A 104 -7.44 -24.46 -16.28
N LYS A 105 -8.55 -24.04 -15.66
CA LYS A 105 -9.87 -23.95 -16.30
C LYS A 105 -10.02 -22.77 -17.28
N TRP A 106 -9.27 -21.68 -17.07
CA TRP A 106 -9.51 -20.40 -17.76
C TRP A 106 -8.32 -19.84 -18.54
N ALA A 107 -7.06 -20.15 -18.18
CA ALA A 107 -5.86 -19.60 -18.83
C ALA A 107 -5.59 -20.15 -20.26
N GLY A 108 -6.30 -21.21 -20.67
CA GLY A 108 -6.21 -21.78 -22.01
C GLY A 108 -7.32 -21.33 -22.97
N ARG A 109 -8.08 -20.29 -22.63
CA ARG A 109 -9.22 -19.78 -23.42
C ARG A 109 -9.01 -18.38 -23.95
#